data_AF-A0A948S1I1-F1
#
_entry.id   AF-A0A948S1I1-F1
#
_cell.length_a   1.000
_cell.length_b   1.000
_cell.length_c   1.000
_cell.angle_alpha   90.00
_cell.angle_beta   90.00
_cell.angle_gamma   90.00
#
_symmetry.space_group_name_H-M   'P 1'
#
loop_
_entity.id
_entity.type
_entity.pdbx_description
1 polymer ?
#
loop_
_entity_poly.entity_id
_entity_poly.type
_entity_poly.pdbx_seq_one_letter_code
_entity_poly.pdbx_strand_id
1 'polypeptide(L)'
;MSHLMNTYGRLPVTFEKGEGVWLFDNHGEKYLDALSGVAVNGLGHAHPKLIQAINQQIAKLIHVSNIYHIREQELLADKLCEVSGMDKVFFCNSGCEANEASIKLARLYGHQRGVANPEIIVMEKSFHGRTLATLSATGNRKAQAGFEPLVSGFV
;
A
#
# COMPACT_ATOMS: atom_id res chain seq x y z
N MET A 1 -17.22 5.34 -24.90
CA MET A 1 -17.42 5.55 -23.46
C MET A 1 -16.34 4.78 -22.71
N SER A 2 -15.83 5.30 -21.60
CA SER A 2 -14.85 4.58 -20.78
C SER A 2 -15.51 3.35 -20.14
N HIS A 3 -14.79 2.23 -20.08
CA HIS A 3 -15.20 1.04 -19.33
C HIS A 3 -14.73 1.08 -17.86
N LEU A 4 -14.04 2.15 -17.44
CA LEU A 4 -13.58 2.31 -16.06
C LEU A 4 -14.67 2.92 -15.18
N MET A 5 -14.79 2.41 -13.94
CA MET A 5 -15.64 3.03 -12.93
C MET A 5 -15.20 4.47 -12.63
N ASN A 6 -16.18 5.34 -12.34
CA ASN A 6 -15.97 6.76 -12.06
C ASN A 6 -15.55 7.01 -10.60
N THR A 7 -14.43 6.41 -10.18
CA THR A 7 -13.92 6.48 -8.80
C THR A 7 -12.81 7.52 -8.58
N TYR A 8 -12.39 8.23 -9.64
CA TYR A 8 -11.31 9.22 -9.60
C TYR A 8 -11.64 10.44 -10.46
N GLY A 9 -11.35 11.64 -9.92
CA GLY A 9 -11.35 12.90 -10.67
C GLY A 9 -10.04 13.07 -11.43
N ARG A 10 -9.92 12.45 -12.60
CA ARG A 10 -8.69 12.47 -13.41
C ARG A 10 -8.51 13.81 -14.10
N LEU A 11 -7.27 14.30 -14.14
CA LEU A 11 -6.88 15.41 -15.01
C LEU A 11 -6.81 14.94 -16.48
N PRO A 12 -7.05 15.82 -17.46
CA PRO A 12 -7.03 15.47 -18.88
C PRO A 12 -5.59 15.41 -19.44
N VAL A 13 -4.73 14.59 -18.83
CA VAL A 13 -3.34 14.36 -19.25
C VAL A 13 -3.06 12.86 -19.26
N THR A 14 -2.35 12.38 -20.29
CA THR A 14 -1.98 10.97 -20.45
C THR A 14 -0.47 10.86 -20.57
N PHE A 15 0.18 10.30 -19.55
CA PHE A 15 1.62 10.07 -19.55
C PHE A 15 1.97 8.75 -20.24
N GLU A 16 2.98 8.77 -21.11
CA GLU A 16 3.46 7.58 -21.84
C GLU A 16 4.89 7.17 -21.48
N LYS A 17 5.69 8.10 -20.94
CA LYS A 17 7.06 7.84 -20.51
C LYS A 17 7.37 8.54 -19.19
N GLY A 18 8.12 7.88 -18.33
CA GLY A 18 8.74 8.47 -17.16
C GLY A 18 10.25 8.19 -17.13
N GLU A 19 11.05 9.15 -16.69
CA GLU A 19 12.50 9.03 -16.55
C GLU A 19 13.01 9.87 -15.36
N GLY A 20 13.48 9.21 -14.31
CA GLY A 20 13.86 9.88 -13.07
C GLY A 20 12.68 10.64 -12.47
N VAL A 21 12.80 11.96 -12.34
CA VAL A 21 11.73 12.84 -11.81
C VAL A 21 10.84 13.44 -12.90
N TRP A 22 11.00 13.01 -14.16
CA TRP A 22 10.29 13.59 -15.30
C TRP A 22 9.24 12.64 -15.86
N LEU A 23 8.10 13.21 -16.25
CA LEU A 23 7.05 12.55 -17.03
C LEU A 23 6.94 13.22 -18.40
N PHE A 24 6.57 12.44 -19.40
CA PHE A 24 6.30 12.89 -20.75
C PHE A 24 4.91 12.43 -21.14
N ASP A 25 4.07 13.37 -21.58
CA ASP A 25 2.72 13.05 -22.05
C ASP A 25 2.72 12.56 -23.50
N ASN A 26 1.56 12.11 -23.96
CA ASN A 26 1.33 11.62 -25.33
C ASN A 26 1.39 12.72 -26.41
N HIS A 27 1.68 13.97 -26.03
CA HIS A 27 1.95 15.09 -26.93
C HIS A 27 3.44 15.47 -26.92
N GLY A 28 4.26 14.79 -26.11
CA GLY A 28 5.68 15.05 -25.95
C GLY A 28 6.02 16.13 -24.92
N GLU A 29 5.02 16.67 -24.20
CA GLU A 29 5.22 17.70 -23.18
C GLU A 29 5.86 17.09 -21.93
N LYS A 30 6.82 17.82 -21.36
CA LYS A 30 7.63 17.36 -20.23
C LYS A 30 7.17 17.98 -18.92
N TYR A 31 6.94 17.14 -17.91
CA TYR A 31 6.43 17.52 -16.59
C TYR A 31 7.37 17.08 -15.48
N LEU A 32 7.60 17.94 -14.49
CA LEU A 32 8.23 17.55 -13.24
C LEU A 32 7.21 16.76 -12.40
N ASP A 33 7.53 15.51 -12.06
CA ASP A 33 6.69 14.70 -11.17
C ASP A 33 6.93 15.04 -9.70
N ALA A 34 6.32 16.14 -9.25
CA ALA A 34 6.32 16.53 -7.84
C ALA A 34 5.29 15.75 -7.00
N LEU A 35 4.47 14.89 -7.61
CA LEU A 35 3.46 14.06 -6.92
C LEU A 35 4.01 12.67 -6.58
N SER A 36 4.94 12.15 -7.41
CA SER A 36 5.58 10.83 -7.26
C SER A 36 4.54 9.70 -7.17
N GLY A 37 3.44 9.81 -7.91
CA GLY A 37 2.34 8.83 -7.82
C GLY A 37 1.73 8.73 -6.42
N VAL A 38 1.62 9.86 -5.71
CA VAL A 38 1.27 9.93 -4.27
C VAL A 38 2.35 9.25 -3.43
N ALA A 39 3.59 9.74 -3.57
CA ALA A 39 4.78 9.29 -2.84
C ALA A 39 5.16 7.79 -3.02
N VAL A 40 4.73 7.16 -4.11
CA VAL A 40 5.07 5.77 -4.47
C VAL A 40 6.41 5.67 -5.18
N ASN A 41 6.68 6.58 -6.13
CA ASN A 41 7.84 6.52 -7.01
C ASN A 41 9.09 7.14 -6.37
N GLY A 42 9.47 6.68 -5.18
CA GLY A 42 10.57 7.24 -4.38
C GLY A 42 11.96 7.13 -5.02
N LEU A 43 12.15 6.21 -5.96
CA LEU A 43 13.37 6.08 -6.78
C LEU A 43 13.26 6.81 -8.13
N GLY A 44 12.15 7.51 -8.38
CA GLY A 44 11.79 8.02 -9.69
C GLY A 44 11.31 6.93 -10.66
N HIS A 45 10.96 7.37 -11.86
CA HIS A 45 10.51 6.52 -12.96
C HIS A 45 11.68 5.85 -13.67
N ALA A 46 11.47 4.60 -14.09
CA ALA A 46 12.42 3.83 -14.90
C ALA A 46 13.84 3.73 -14.28
N HIS A 47 13.94 3.64 -12.95
CA HIS A 47 15.24 3.55 -12.27
C HIS A 47 16.03 2.31 -12.75
N PRO A 48 17.25 2.44 -13.31
CA PRO A 48 17.94 1.34 -14.01
C PRO A 48 18.14 0.08 -13.15
N LYS A 49 18.48 0.24 -11.87
CA LYS A 49 18.65 -0.90 -10.95
C LYS A 49 17.33 -1.63 -10.67
N LEU A 50 16.21 -0.91 -10.63
CA LEU A 50 14.89 -1.50 -10.37
C LEU A 50 14.42 -2.30 -11.59
N ILE A 51 14.56 -1.71 -12.78
CA ILE A 51 14.27 -2.40 -14.05
C ILE A 51 15.09 -3.69 -14.16
N GLN A 52 16.40 -3.62 -13.91
CA GLN A 52 17.27 -4.79 -13.97
C GLN A 52 16.83 -5.88 -12.99
N ALA A 53 16.55 -5.53 -11.72
CA ALA A 53 16.14 -6.49 -10.70
C ALA A 53 14.81 -7.17 -11.05
N ILE A 54 13.81 -6.41 -11.51
CA ILE A 54 12.52 -6.94 -11.93
C ILE A 54 12.70 -7.90 -13.11
N ASN A 55 13.39 -7.46 -14.18
CA ASN A 55 13.60 -8.27 -15.39
C ASN A 55 14.32 -9.60 -15.09
N GLN A 56 15.32 -9.57 -14.20
CA GLN A 56 16.03 -10.78 -13.78
C GLN A 56 15.13 -11.74 -13.00
N GLN A 57 14.24 -11.22 -12.15
CA GLN A 57 13.36 -12.07 -11.35
C GLN A 57 12.22 -12.65 -12.18
N ILE A 58 11.53 -11.84 -12.99
CA ILE A 58 10.38 -12.30 -13.79
C ILE A 58 10.77 -13.36 -14.82
N ALA A 59 12.01 -13.32 -15.32
CA ALA A 59 12.55 -14.34 -16.23
C ALA A 59 12.77 -15.71 -15.54
N LYS A 60 12.79 -15.74 -14.20
CA LYS A 60 12.96 -16.96 -13.40
C LYS A 60 11.64 -17.43 -12.81
N LEU A 61 10.95 -16.56 -12.09
CA LEU A 61 9.78 -16.90 -11.29
C LEU A 61 9.00 -15.64 -10.87
N ILE A 62 7.66 -15.72 -10.90
CA ILE A 62 6.78 -14.62 -10.47
C ILE A 62 6.07 -14.93 -9.14
N HIS A 63 5.43 -16.09 -9.01
CA HIS A 63 4.60 -16.39 -7.83
C HIS A 63 4.48 -17.90 -7.57
N VAL A 64 4.59 -18.30 -6.31
CA VAL A 64 4.48 -19.71 -5.87
C VAL A 64 3.58 -19.90 -4.64
N SER A 65 2.79 -18.90 -4.25
CA SER A 65 2.08 -18.82 -2.96
C SER A 65 3.03 -18.80 -1.74
N ASN A 66 2.47 -18.80 -0.53
CA ASN A 66 3.23 -18.83 0.73
C ASN A 66 3.49 -20.25 1.26
N ILE A 67 3.19 -21.30 0.48
CA ILE A 67 3.39 -22.70 0.91
C ILE A 67 4.87 -23.11 0.84
N TYR A 68 5.66 -22.46 -0.01
CA TYR A 68 7.07 -22.77 -0.23
C TYR A 68 7.99 -21.67 0.29
N HIS A 69 9.27 -22.00 0.48
CA HIS A 69 10.29 -21.00 0.79
C HIS A 69 10.58 -20.10 -0.40
N ILE A 70 10.65 -18.79 -0.15
CA ILE A 70 10.96 -17.77 -1.16
C ILE A 70 12.23 -17.05 -0.70
N ARG A 71 13.38 -17.39 -1.30
CA ARG A 71 14.69 -16.85 -0.90
C ARG A 71 14.72 -15.32 -0.88
N GLU A 72 14.16 -14.69 -1.90
CA GLU A 72 14.13 -13.23 -2.05
C GLU A 72 13.28 -12.56 -0.95
N GLN A 73 12.24 -13.24 -0.46
CA GLN A 73 11.40 -12.78 0.64
C GLN A 73 12.16 -12.80 1.96
N GLU A 74 12.89 -13.89 2.25
CA GLU A 74 13.75 -14.00 3.44
C GLU A 74 14.86 -12.95 3.44
N LEU A 75 15.55 -12.76 2.31
CA LEU A 75 16.60 -11.74 2.18
C LEU A 75 16.08 -10.31 2.39
N LEU A 76 14.83 -10.04 2.00
CA LEU A 76 14.20 -8.74 2.27
C LEU A 76 13.75 -8.64 3.72
N ALA A 77 13.24 -9.72 4.31
CA ALA A 77 12.86 -9.78 5.71
C ALA A 77 14.05 -9.46 6.63
N ASP A 78 15.20 -10.10 6.41
CA ASP A 78 16.41 -9.86 7.18
C ASP A 78 16.81 -8.38 7.17
N LYS A 79 16.84 -7.76 5.99
CA LYS A 79 17.18 -6.33 5.83
C LYS A 79 16.18 -5.41 6.53
N LEU A 80 14.89 -5.72 6.45
CA LEU A 80 13.86 -4.91 7.10
C LEU A 80 13.96 -5.01 8.62
N CYS A 81 14.16 -6.22 9.16
CA CYS A 81 14.36 -6.43 10.58
C CYS A 81 15.62 -5.73 11.09
N GLU A 82 16.75 -5.81 10.35
CA GLU A 82 18.00 -5.13 10.69
C GLU A 82 17.83 -3.60 10.80
N VAL A 83 17.14 -2.98 9.82
CA VAL A 83 16.95 -1.52 9.78
C VAL A 83 15.90 -1.03 10.78
N SER A 84 14.85 -1.83 11.01
CA SER A 84 13.73 -1.42 11.88
C SER A 84 13.91 -1.80 13.35
N GLY A 85 14.80 -2.73 13.67
CA GLY A 85 14.92 -3.32 15.01
C GLY A 85 13.74 -4.22 15.41
N MET A 86 12.93 -4.66 14.45
CA MET A 86 11.82 -5.58 14.68
C MET A 86 12.24 -7.05 14.52
N ASP A 87 11.50 -7.97 15.13
CA ASP A 87 11.82 -9.41 15.08
C ASP A 87 11.32 -10.11 13.81
N LYS A 88 10.17 -9.68 13.27
CA LYS A 88 9.47 -10.37 12.17
C LYS A 88 8.76 -9.38 11.26
N VAL A 89 8.62 -9.75 10.00
CA VAL A 89 7.87 -8.99 8.98
C VAL A 89 6.75 -9.84 8.38
N PHE A 90 5.71 -9.15 7.90
CA PHE A 90 4.65 -9.73 7.09
C PHE A 90 4.58 -8.96 5.76
N PHE A 91 4.59 -9.68 4.63
CA PHE A 91 4.50 -9.08 3.31
C PHE A 91 3.07 -9.16 2.76
N CYS A 92 2.61 -8.04 2.21
CA CYS A 92 1.35 -7.91 1.50
C CYS A 92 1.51 -6.97 0.30
N ASN A 93 0.42 -6.70 -0.42
CA ASN A 93 0.48 -6.06 -1.73
C ASN A 93 0.12 -4.57 -1.68
N SER A 94 -0.52 -4.13 -0.60
CA SER A 94 -1.00 -2.75 -0.45
C SER A 94 -0.91 -2.26 0.99
N GLY A 95 -0.92 -0.93 1.15
CA GLY A 95 -0.95 -0.31 2.48
C GLY A 95 -2.22 -0.63 3.27
N CYS A 96 -3.37 -0.83 2.62
CA CYS A 96 -4.58 -1.23 3.33
C CYS A 96 -4.49 -2.67 3.85
N GLU A 97 -3.90 -3.61 3.11
CA GLU A 97 -3.65 -4.97 3.63
C GLU A 97 -2.67 -4.97 4.81
N ALA A 98 -1.63 -4.13 4.77
CA ALA A 98 -0.70 -3.97 5.89
C ALA A 98 -1.42 -3.44 7.14
N ASN A 99 -2.32 -2.47 6.97
CA ASN A 99 -3.14 -1.94 8.06
C ASN A 99 -4.16 -2.95 8.57
N GLU A 100 -4.82 -3.72 7.69
CA GLU A 100 -5.70 -4.84 8.10
C GLU A 100 -4.94 -5.86 8.95
N ALA A 101 -3.73 -6.26 8.53
CA ALA A 101 -2.89 -7.17 9.30
C ALA A 101 -2.54 -6.58 10.67
N SER A 102 -2.18 -5.30 10.72
CA SER A 102 -1.87 -4.58 11.97
C SER A 102 -3.07 -4.49 12.91
N ILE A 103 -4.25 -4.15 12.39
CA ILE A 103 -5.53 -4.11 13.13
C ILE A 103 -5.85 -5.49 13.72
N LYS A 104 -5.72 -6.56 12.92
CA LYS A 104 -5.96 -7.93 13.36
C LYS A 104 -4.99 -8.35 14.46
N LEU A 105 -3.71 -8.05 14.31
CA LEU A 105 -2.69 -8.37 15.31
C LEU A 105 -2.93 -7.62 16.62
N ALA A 106 -3.26 -6.32 16.57
CA ALA A 106 -3.55 -5.52 17.75
C ALA A 106 -4.77 -6.07 18.52
N ARG A 107 -5.86 -6.41 17.80
CA ARG A 107 -7.06 -7.01 18.42
C ARG A 107 -6.78 -8.39 19.01
N LEU A 108 -6.09 -9.26 18.26
CA LEU A 108 -5.70 -10.59 18.74
C LEU A 108 -4.86 -10.48 20.02
N TYR A 109 -3.88 -9.57 20.03
CA TYR A 109 -3.06 -9.32 21.21
C TYR A 109 -3.89 -8.80 22.39
N GLY A 110 -4.79 -7.83 22.18
CA GLY A 110 -5.69 -7.34 23.21
C GLY A 110 -6.52 -8.46 23.85
N HIS A 111 -7.10 -9.35 23.03
CA HIS A 111 -7.83 -10.52 23.53
C HIS A 111 -6.93 -11.49 24.31
N GLN A 112 -5.70 -11.76 23.85
CA GLN A 112 -4.73 -12.58 24.58
C GLN A 112 -4.33 -11.96 25.93
N ARG A 113 -4.47 -10.63 26.07
CA ARG A 113 -4.26 -9.89 27.33
C ARG A 113 -5.52 -9.83 28.21
N GLY A 114 -6.61 -10.51 27.83
CA GLY A 114 -7.87 -10.54 28.58
C GLY A 114 -8.77 -9.32 28.36
N VAL A 115 -8.49 -8.48 27.37
CA VAL A 115 -9.36 -7.35 27.03
C VAL A 115 -10.57 -7.90 26.25
N ALA A 116 -11.77 -7.76 26.84
CA ALA A 116 -13.00 -8.28 26.26
C ALA A 116 -13.32 -7.63 24.91
N ASN A 117 -13.17 -6.30 24.82
CA ASN A 117 -13.40 -5.50 23.61
C ASN A 117 -12.20 -4.58 23.36
N PRO A 118 -11.14 -5.05 22.66
CA PRO A 118 -10.01 -4.21 22.31
C PRO A 118 -10.44 -3.09 21.36
N GLU A 119 -10.15 -1.84 21.75
CA GLU A 119 -10.41 -0.65 20.94
C GLU A 119 -9.09 -0.09 20.40
N ILE A 120 -9.14 0.46 19.19
CA ILE A 120 -8.00 1.12 18.53
C ILE A 120 -8.31 2.60 18.41
N ILE A 121 -7.47 3.44 19.03
CA ILE A 121 -7.59 4.89 18.92
C ILE A 121 -7.14 5.32 17.51
N VAL A 122 -7.99 6.05 16.80
CA VAL A 122 -7.70 6.61 15.48
C VAL A 122 -7.84 8.13 15.52
N MET A 123 -7.14 8.80 14.61
CA MET A 123 -7.10 10.27 14.58
C MET A 123 -8.07 10.82 13.53
N GLU A 124 -8.70 11.95 13.82
CA GLU A 124 -9.42 12.72 12.80
C GLU A 124 -8.50 13.05 11.62
N LYS A 125 -9.07 13.02 10.40
CA LYS A 125 -8.36 13.26 9.13
C LYS A 125 -7.29 12.22 8.79
N SER A 126 -7.22 11.10 9.49
CA SER A 126 -6.37 9.97 9.10
C SER A 126 -6.81 9.33 7.78
N PHE A 127 -5.92 8.54 7.16
CA PHE A 127 -6.22 7.69 6.01
C PHE A 127 -5.48 6.35 6.16
N HIS A 128 -6.23 5.25 6.30
CA HIS A 128 -5.67 3.91 6.50
C HIS A 128 -5.97 2.93 5.37
N GLY A 129 -6.80 3.32 4.40
CA GLY A 129 -7.17 2.47 3.29
C GLY A 129 -8.64 2.55 2.96
N ARG A 130 -9.09 1.63 2.10
CA ARG A 130 -10.46 1.57 1.59
C ARG A 130 -11.11 0.18 1.73
N THR A 131 -10.46 -0.76 2.43
CA THR A 131 -11.13 -2.00 2.88
C THR A 131 -12.06 -1.68 4.04
N LEU A 132 -13.08 -2.50 4.32
CA LEU A 132 -14.10 -2.14 5.31
C LEU A 132 -13.52 -1.79 6.70
N ALA A 133 -12.51 -2.51 7.21
CA ALA A 133 -11.93 -2.16 8.52
C ALA A 133 -11.02 -0.93 8.42
N THR A 134 -10.19 -0.80 7.38
CA THR A 134 -9.32 0.39 7.22
C THR A 134 -10.08 1.67 6.88
N LEU A 135 -11.22 1.55 6.21
CA LEU A 135 -12.18 2.61 5.97
C LEU A 135 -12.90 3.01 7.26
N SER A 136 -13.24 2.05 8.12
CA SER A 136 -13.78 2.33 9.45
C SER A 136 -12.75 3.04 10.33
N ALA A 137 -11.47 2.66 10.24
CA ALA A 137 -10.35 3.30 10.93
C ALA A 137 -9.99 4.69 10.36
N THR A 138 -10.39 5.00 9.12
CA THR A 138 -10.09 6.26 8.44
C THR A 138 -10.96 7.38 9.02
N GLY A 139 -10.36 8.38 9.65
CA GLY A 139 -11.03 9.49 10.36
C GLY A 139 -11.65 10.55 9.44
N ASN A 140 -12.33 10.14 8.36
CA ASN A 140 -12.94 11.04 7.39
C ASN A 140 -14.34 10.56 6.96
N ARG A 141 -15.38 11.33 7.32
CA ARG A 141 -16.78 10.99 7.01
C ARG A 141 -17.05 10.79 5.52
N LYS A 142 -16.37 11.54 4.64
CA LYS A 142 -16.53 11.41 3.18
C LYS A 142 -16.06 10.04 2.67
N ALA A 143 -15.09 9.43 3.34
CA ALA A 143 -14.63 8.09 3.00
C ALA A 143 -15.59 7.00 3.51
N GLN A 144 -16.29 7.26 4.62
CA GLN A 144 -17.13 6.27 5.31
C GLN A 144 -18.59 6.22 4.83
N ALA A 145 -19.15 7.37 4.45
CA ALA A 145 -20.58 7.50 4.19
C ALA A 145 -21.04 6.59 3.03
N GLY A 146 -22.10 5.82 3.27
CA GLY A 146 -22.68 4.89 2.30
C GLY A 146 -22.17 3.45 2.43
N PHE A 147 -21.26 3.17 3.36
CA PHE A 147 -20.71 1.83 3.63
C PHE A 147 -21.09 1.29 5.01
N GLU A 148 -22.07 1.89 5.67
CA GLU A 148 -22.55 1.46 6.99
C GLU A 148 -23.29 0.11 6.94
N PRO A 149 -23.26 -0.68 8.03
CA PRO A 149 -22.58 -0.42 9.31
C PRO A 149 -21.05 -0.55 9.21
N LEU A 150 -20.34 0.36 9.88
CA LEU A 150 -18.88 0.31 9.97
C LEU A 150 -18.41 -0.78 10.93
N VAL A 151 -17.18 -1.24 10.74
CA VAL A 151 -16.52 -2.16 11.66
C VAL A 151 -16.31 -1.44 13.00
N SER A 152 -16.85 -2.00 14.08
CA SER A 152 -16.70 -1.46 15.44
C SER A 152 -15.28 -1.65 15.99
N GLY A 153 -14.97 -1.01 17.13
CA GLY A 153 -13.67 -1.12 17.81
C GLY A 153 -12.61 -0.11 17.33
N PHE A 154 -13.06 1.02 16.78
CA PHE A 154 -12.25 2.21 16.52
C PHE A 154 -12.86 3.38 17.28
N VAL A 155 -12.03 4.14 18.01
CA VAL A 155 -12.44 5.28 18.85
C VAL A 155 -11.63 6.52 18.51
#